data_AF-A0A329HKV6-F1
#
_entry.id   AF-A0A329HKV6-F1
#
_cell.length_a   1.000
_cell.length_b   1.000
_cell.length_c   1.000
_cell.angle_alpha   90.00
_cell.angle_beta   90.00
_cell.angle_gamma   90.00
#
_symmetry.space_group_name_H-M   'P 1'
#
loop_
_entity.id
_entity.type
_entity.pdbx_description
1 polymer ?
#
loop_
_entity_poly.entity_id
_entity_poly.type
_entity_poly.pdbx_seq_one_letter_code
_entity_poly.pdbx_strand_id
1 'polypeptide(L)'
;MSGPSFSISGKPLTVTPTAITNGVAFWPDLDLGEFQMSRTLPADLPPDTAGVALLAAIAEVNTTLADVVTYWNGKGCERAADVPGAKLANENQLTAQYKKAVYARAKADLLGEFATIGRRESHPGQESLDTRANLLAEAANVMRNMLQQPRVGVHLI
;
A
#
# COMPACT_ATOMS: atom_id res chain seq x y z
N MET A 1 -3.83 17.26 45.34
CA MET A 1 -3.01 16.02 45.28
C MET A 1 -3.46 15.25 44.05
N SER A 2 -2.85 15.51 42.88
CA SER A 2 -3.08 14.72 41.67
C SER A 2 -1.95 13.70 41.58
N GLY A 3 -2.30 12.42 41.61
CA GLY A 3 -1.33 11.33 41.44
C GLY A 3 -0.82 11.25 40.00
N PRO A 4 0.37 10.67 39.77
CA PRO A 4 0.91 10.54 38.42
C PRO A 4 0.17 9.42 37.66
N SER A 5 -0.31 9.75 36.46
CA SER A 5 -0.75 8.76 35.45
C SER A 5 0.49 8.24 34.72
N PHE A 6 0.77 6.95 34.85
CA PHE A 6 1.88 6.30 34.16
C PHE A 6 1.43 5.83 32.77
N SER A 7 1.88 6.52 31.72
CA SER A 7 1.84 5.99 30.35
C SER A 7 3.03 5.04 30.15
N ILE A 8 2.73 3.75 29.99
CA ILE A 8 3.73 2.71 29.68
C ILE A 8 4.15 2.88 28.21
N SER A 9 5.39 3.31 28.02
CA SER A 9 6.14 3.40 26.75
C SER A 9 5.62 4.39 25.70
N GLY A 10 5.74 5.68 25.99
CA GLY A 10 5.61 6.76 25.01
C GLY A 10 6.93 7.08 24.31
N LYS A 11 7.38 6.25 23.37
CA LYS A 11 8.24 6.79 22.30
C LYS A 11 7.30 7.44 21.28
N PRO A 12 7.32 8.77 21.08
CA PRO A 12 6.60 9.36 19.97
C PRO A 12 7.14 8.70 18.69
N LEU A 13 6.25 8.09 17.92
CA LEU A 13 6.57 7.64 16.57
C LEU A 13 6.98 8.89 15.80
N THR A 14 8.29 9.14 15.72
CA THR A 14 8.85 10.25 14.96
C THR A 14 8.84 9.79 13.50
N VAL A 15 7.63 9.73 12.95
CA VAL A 15 7.42 9.42 11.55
C VAL A 15 7.85 10.64 10.77
N THR A 16 9.05 10.56 10.20
CA THR A 16 9.57 11.64 9.37
C THR A 16 8.93 11.51 7.99
N PRO A 17 8.16 12.52 7.53
CA PRO A 17 7.59 12.49 6.19
C PRO A 17 8.74 12.39 5.20
N THR A 18 8.77 11.28 4.48
CA THR A 18 9.83 10.93 3.54
C THR A 18 9.13 10.60 2.24
N ALA A 19 9.19 11.54 1.31
CA ALA A 19 8.60 11.39 0.00
C ALA A 19 9.37 10.32 -0.80
N ILE A 20 8.63 9.41 -1.40
CA ILE A 20 9.11 8.39 -2.34
C ILE A 20 8.61 8.78 -3.72
N THR A 21 9.57 9.10 -4.59
CA THR A 21 9.27 9.41 -5.99
C THR A 21 8.81 8.16 -6.72
N ASN A 22 7.63 8.23 -7.35
CA ASN A 22 7.02 7.08 -8.01
C ASN A 22 7.79 6.62 -9.27
N GLY A 23 8.33 7.59 -10.01
CA GLY A 23 9.03 7.38 -11.29
C GLY A 23 8.10 7.27 -12.50
N VAL A 24 6.81 6.96 -12.30
CA VAL A 24 5.78 7.04 -13.36
C VAL A 24 4.95 8.30 -13.14
N ALA A 25 5.04 9.27 -14.05
CA ALA A 25 4.42 10.59 -13.92
C ALA A 25 2.89 10.57 -13.71
N PHE A 26 2.23 9.49 -14.15
CA PHE A 26 0.80 9.31 -13.97
C PHE A 26 0.41 9.10 -12.49
N TRP A 27 1.22 8.38 -11.72
CA TRP A 27 0.93 8.06 -10.33
C TRP A 27 1.49 9.12 -9.38
N PRO A 28 0.82 9.39 -8.25
CA PRO A 28 1.34 10.31 -7.25
C PRO A 28 2.59 9.74 -6.57
N ASP A 29 3.45 10.64 -6.10
CA ASP A 29 4.48 10.28 -5.14
C ASP A 29 3.82 9.81 -3.83
N LEU A 30 4.51 8.91 -3.12
CA LEU A 30 4.01 8.33 -1.88
C LEU A 30 4.80 8.86 -0.69
N ASP A 31 4.19 8.87 0.48
CA ASP A 31 4.88 9.21 1.72
C ASP A 31 5.11 7.95 2.57
N LEU A 32 6.36 7.76 3.02
CA LEU A 32 6.71 6.66 3.90
C LEU A 32 5.97 6.74 5.24
N GLY A 33 5.73 7.96 5.72
CA GLY A 33 5.02 8.18 6.97
C GLY A 33 3.53 7.87 6.88
N GLU A 34 2.89 8.26 5.79
CA GLU A 34 1.52 7.88 5.46
C GLU A 34 1.38 6.36 5.42
N PHE A 35 2.34 5.65 4.81
CA PHE A 35 2.37 4.19 4.82
C PHE A 35 2.46 3.61 6.24
N GLN A 36 3.40 4.11 7.06
CA GLN A 36 3.58 3.65 8.44
C GLN A 36 2.32 3.86 9.28
N MET A 37 1.68 5.02 9.15
CA MET A 37 0.44 5.36 9.87
C MET A 37 -0.76 4.55 9.36
N SER A 38 -0.94 4.47 8.03
CA SER A 38 -2.06 3.79 7.38
C SER A 38 -2.09 2.29 7.69
N ARG A 39 -0.91 1.66 7.78
CA ARG A 39 -0.78 0.23 8.02
C ARG A 39 -0.45 -0.16 9.45
N THR A 40 -0.40 0.83 10.36
CA THR A 40 -0.03 0.66 11.78
C THR A 40 1.23 -0.18 11.91
N LEU A 41 2.30 0.23 11.22
CA LEU A 41 3.57 -0.49 11.27
C LEU A 41 4.19 -0.37 12.67
N PRO A 42 4.85 -1.43 13.18
CA PRO A 42 5.46 -1.40 14.48
C PRO A 42 6.57 -0.35 14.54
N ALA A 43 6.64 0.38 15.65
CA ALA A 43 7.61 1.45 15.91
C ALA A 43 9.08 1.03 15.74
N ASP A 44 9.35 -0.26 15.94
CA ASP A 44 10.68 -0.86 15.92
C ASP A 44 11.11 -1.28 14.50
N LEU A 45 10.21 -1.22 13.51
CA LEU A 45 10.54 -1.52 12.13
C LEU A 45 11.52 -0.47 11.58
N PRO A 46 12.69 -0.88 11.06
CA PRO A 46 13.62 0.06 10.45
C PRO A 46 12.97 0.81 9.27
N PRO A 47 13.10 2.14 9.19
CA PRO A 47 12.50 2.93 8.12
C PRO A 47 13.03 2.51 6.74
N ASP A 48 14.30 2.11 6.64
CA ASP A 48 14.90 1.56 5.40
C ASP A 48 14.20 0.28 4.93
N THR A 49 13.88 -0.64 5.85
CA THR A 49 13.14 -1.88 5.51
C THR A 49 11.74 -1.56 4.98
N ALA A 50 11.03 -0.63 5.64
CA ALA A 50 9.74 -0.17 5.17
C ALA A 50 9.82 0.52 3.79
N GLY A 51 10.86 1.33 3.58
CA GLY A 51 11.12 2.02 2.31
C GLY A 51 11.42 1.05 1.16
N VAL A 52 12.26 0.03 1.39
CA VAL A 52 12.57 -1.00 0.39
C VAL A 52 11.33 -1.81 0.01
N ALA A 53 10.53 -2.24 1.00
CA ALA A 53 9.28 -2.93 0.74
C ALA A 53 8.29 -2.06 -0.05
N LEU A 54 8.25 -0.76 0.25
CA LEU A 54 7.39 0.19 -0.46
C LEU A 54 7.85 0.39 -1.92
N LEU A 55 9.16 0.50 -2.17
CA LEU A 55 9.73 0.57 -3.53
C LEU A 55 9.44 -0.70 -4.36
N ALA A 56 9.60 -1.87 -3.76
CA ALA A 56 9.28 -3.15 -4.41
C ALA A 56 7.78 -3.22 -4.80
N ALA A 57 6.91 -2.82 -3.87
CA ALA A 57 5.47 -2.76 -4.12
C ALA A 57 5.09 -1.75 -5.22
N ILE A 58 5.72 -0.56 -5.24
CA ILE A 58 5.51 0.42 -6.32
C ILE A 58 5.85 -0.20 -7.68
N ALA A 59 7.01 -0.84 -7.81
CA ALA A 59 7.44 -1.44 -9.07
C ALA A 59 6.44 -2.50 -9.58
N GLU A 60 5.97 -3.38 -8.70
CA GLU A 60 5.02 -4.44 -9.06
C GLU A 60 3.63 -3.89 -9.42
N VAL A 61 3.12 -2.95 -8.62
CA VAL A 61 1.81 -2.34 -8.86
C VAL A 61 1.83 -1.50 -10.15
N ASN A 62 2.90 -0.73 -10.38
CA ASN A 62 3.07 0.04 -11.61
C ASN A 62 3.09 -0.85 -12.85
N THR A 63 3.83 -1.97 -12.78
CA THR A 63 3.88 -2.95 -13.87
C THR A 63 2.50 -3.53 -14.13
N THR A 64 1.77 -3.91 -13.08
CA THR A 64 0.42 -4.48 -13.18
C THR A 64 -0.60 -3.49 -13.75
N LEU A 65 -0.47 -2.20 -13.41
CA LEU A 65 -1.42 -1.15 -13.80
C LEU A 65 -1.00 -0.37 -15.06
N ALA A 66 -0.01 -0.83 -15.81
CA ALA A 66 0.46 -0.16 -17.03
C ALA A 66 -0.67 0.07 -18.06
N ASP A 67 -1.62 -0.86 -18.17
CA ASP A 67 -2.79 -0.70 -19.05
C ASP A 67 -3.75 0.40 -18.57
N VAL A 68 -3.89 0.59 -17.26
CA VAL A 68 -4.70 1.70 -16.69
C VAL A 68 -4.09 3.04 -17.07
N VAL A 69 -2.77 3.15 -16.96
CA VAL A 69 -2.03 4.37 -17.36
C VAL A 69 -2.22 4.62 -18.87
N THR A 70 -2.09 3.59 -19.70
CA THR A 70 -2.26 3.70 -21.15
C THR A 70 -3.69 4.13 -21.52
N TYR A 71 -4.70 3.54 -20.87
CA TYR A 71 -6.10 3.87 -21.07
C TYR A 71 -6.40 5.34 -20.79
N TRP A 72 -5.98 5.85 -19.63
CA TRP A 72 -6.26 7.23 -19.23
C TRP A 72 -5.45 8.26 -20.00
N ASN A 73 -4.20 7.95 -20.37
CA ASN A 73 -3.43 8.79 -21.29
C ASN A 73 -4.12 8.91 -22.65
N GLY A 74 -4.68 7.81 -23.18
CA GLY A 74 -5.48 7.83 -24.41
C GLY A 74 -6.76 8.65 -24.31
N LYS A 75 -7.24 8.95 -23.09
CA LYS A 75 -8.36 9.84 -22.79
C LYS A 75 -7.92 11.29 -22.48
N GLY A 76 -6.63 11.59 -22.57
CA GLY A 76 -6.07 12.92 -22.28
C GLY A 76 -5.84 13.21 -20.79
N CYS A 77 -5.88 12.19 -19.92
CA CYS A 77 -5.57 12.32 -18.50
C CYS A 77 -4.12 11.90 -18.26
N GLU A 78 -3.23 12.88 -18.06
CA GLU A 78 -1.79 12.64 -17.84
C GLU A 78 -1.45 12.26 -16.39
N ARG A 79 -2.34 12.57 -15.44
CA ARG A 79 -2.17 12.23 -14.02
C ARG A 79 -3.40 11.53 -13.46
N ALA A 80 -3.16 10.59 -12.56
CA ALA A 80 -4.20 9.85 -11.85
C ALA A 80 -5.16 10.80 -11.10
N ALA A 81 -4.67 11.91 -10.54
CA ALA A 81 -5.48 12.89 -9.81
C ALA A 81 -6.52 13.63 -10.70
N ASP A 82 -6.25 13.71 -12.00
CA ASP A 82 -7.11 14.38 -12.98
C ASP A 82 -8.23 13.47 -13.51
N VAL A 83 -8.12 12.16 -13.25
CA VAL A 83 -9.14 11.18 -13.64
C VAL A 83 -10.49 11.50 -12.96
N PRO A 84 -11.60 11.54 -13.72
CA PRO A 84 -12.92 11.80 -13.17
C PRO A 84 -13.38 10.65 -12.28
N GLY A 85 -14.03 10.97 -11.16
CA GLY A 85 -14.53 9.99 -10.20
C GLY A 85 -14.87 10.61 -8.85
N ALA A 86 -15.20 9.76 -7.87
CA ALA A 86 -15.40 10.21 -6.50
C ALA A 86 -14.11 10.83 -5.95
N LYS A 87 -14.23 11.91 -5.18
CA LYS A 87 -13.11 12.62 -4.55
C LYS A 87 -13.40 12.87 -3.08
N LEU A 88 -12.37 12.75 -2.25
CA LEU A 88 -12.35 13.21 -0.87
C LEU A 88 -11.28 14.28 -0.75
N ALA A 89 -11.68 15.53 -0.56
CA ALA A 89 -10.79 16.69 -0.61
C ALA A 89 -9.93 16.69 -1.88
N ASN A 90 -8.60 16.58 -1.75
CA ASN A 90 -7.65 16.60 -2.86
C ASN A 90 -7.30 15.20 -3.42
N GLU A 91 -7.84 14.12 -2.83
CA GLU A 91 -7.56 12.77 -3.26
C GLU A 91 -8.74 12.18 -4.02
N ASN A 92 -8.51 11.62 -5.21
CA ASN A 92 -9.55 10.95 -5.97
C ASN A 92 -9.56 9.44 -5.71
N GLN A 93 -10.65 8.79 -6.13
CA GLN A 93 -10.81 7.35 -5.96
C GLN A 93 -9.65 6.55 -6.57
N LEU A 94 -9.13 6.97 -7.73
CA LEU A 94 -8.07 6.23 -8.42
C LEU A 94 -6.73 6.30 -7.66
N THR A 95 -6.36 7.49 -7.17
CA THR A 95 -5.16 7.67 -6.34
C THR A 95 -5.28 6.93 -5.01
N ALA A 96 -6.45 6.97 -4.37
CA ALA A 96 -6.71 6.23 -3.14
C ALA A 96 -6.61 4.70 -3.35
N GLN A 97 -7.14 4.19 -4.46
CA GLN A 97 -7.03 2.76 -4.82
C GLN A 97 -5.59 2.36 -5.09
N TYR A 98 -4.84 3.19 -5.82
CA TYR A 98 -3.41 2.98 -6.06
C TYR A 98 -2.62 2.85 -4.74
N LYS A 99 -2.75 3.86 -3.86
CA LYS A 99 -2.11 3.84 -2.53
C LYS A 99 -2.49 2.60 -1.73
N LYS A 100 -3.78 2.26 -1.72
CA LYS A 100 -4.27 1.06 -1.02
C LYS A 100 -3.59 -0.21 -1.53
N ALA A 101 -3.49 -0.40 -2.85
CA ALA A 101 -2.84 -1.57 -3.44
C ALA A 101 -1.36 -1.64 -3.09
N VAL A 102 -0.63 -0.52 -3.26
CA VAL A 102 0.80 -0.44 -2.93
C VAL A 102 1.04 -0.74 -1.45
N TYR A 103 0.29 -0.11 -0.55
CA TYR A 103 0.48 -0.30 0.89
C TYR A 103 0.07 -1.70 1.36
N ALA A 104 -0.95 -2.31 0.75
CA ALA A 104 -1.30 -3.70 1.04
C ALA A 104 -0.16 -4.63 0.65
N ARG A 105 0.40 -4.42 -0.55
CA ARG A 105 1.49 -5.23 -1.07
C ARG A 105 2.76 -5.09 -0.24
N ALA A 106 3.19 -3.86 0.03
CA ALA A 106 4.35 -3.59 0.85
C ALA A 106 4.24 -4.23 2.24
N LYS A 107 3.06 -4.13 2.89
CA LYS A 107 2.83 -4.79 4.19
C LYS A 107 2.90 -6.32 4.10
N ALA A 108 2.37 -6.91 3.02
CA ALA A 108 2.42 -8.34 2.81
C ALA A 108 3.86 -8.87 2.62
N ASP A 109 4.71 -8.09 1.95
CA ASP A 109 6.13 -8.43 1.77
C ASP A 109 6.87 -8.40 3.11
N LEU A 110 6.68 -7.34 3.90
CA LEU A 110 7.24 -7.26 5.26
C LEU A 110 6.85 -8.47 6.12
N LEU A 111 5.56 -8.86 6.13
CA LEU A 111 5.11 -10.04 6.88
C LEU A 111 5.72 -11.35 6.35
N GLY A 112 6.00 -11.44 5.05
CA GLY A 112 6.65 -12.60 4.44
C GLY A 112 8.12 -12.74 4.87
N GLU A 113 8.83 -11.62 4.96
CA GLU A 113 10.21 -11.57 5.46
C GLU A 113 10.26 -11.97 6.94
N PHE A 114 9.38 -11.44 7.79
CA PHE A 114 9.30 -11.79 9.20
C PHE A 114 8.90 -13.25 9.44
N ALA A 115 7.93 -13.79 8.69
CA ALA A 115 7.54 -15.19 8.80
C ALA A 115 8.68 -16.16 8.44
N THR A 116 9.60 -15.73 7.57
CA THR A 116 10.79 -16.53 7.24
C THR A 116 11.78 -16.57 8.40
N ILE A 117 11.93 -15.48 9.14
CA ILE A 117 12.83 -15.36 10.31
C ILE A 117 12.24 -16.08 11.53
N GLY A 118 10.92 -15.99 11.75
CA GLY A 118 10.21 -16.54 12.93
C GLY A 118 9.97 -18.05 12.93
N ARG A 119 10.40 -18.80 11.89
CA ARG A 119 10.23 -20.27 11.80
C ARG A 119 10.95 -21.08 12.89
N ARG A 120 11.69 -20.43 13.80
CA ARG A 120 12.32 -21.06 14.96
C ARG A 120 11.41 -21.21 16.18
N GLU A 121 10.30 -20.47 16.28
CA GLU A 121 9.48 -20.43 17.50
C GLU A 121 7.99 -20.57 17.17
N SER A 122 7.40 -21.71 17.55
CA SER A 122 6.07 -22.17 17.12
C SER A 122 4.91 -21.28 17.57
N HIS A 123 3.93 -21.09 16.67
CA HIS A 123 2.58 -20.47 16.80
C HIS A 123 2.34 -19.03 16.27
N PRO A 124 3.20 -18.01 16.44
CA PRO A 124 2.94 -16.67 15.89
C PRO A 124 3.09 -16.59 14.35
N GLY A 125 3.77 -17.56 13.74
CA GLY A 125 3.95 -17.61 12.29
C GLY A 125 2.66 -17.85 11.48
N GLN A 126 1.68 -18.58 12.03
CA GLN A 126 0.48 -18.97 11.28
C GLN A 126 -0.50 -17.79 11.08
N GLU A 127 -0.72 -16.97 12.11
CA GLU A 127 -1.57 -15.76 12.03
C GLU A 127 -0.97 -14.71 11.09
N SER A 128 0.36 -14.60 11.05
CA SER A 128 1.08 -13.72 10.13
C SER A 128 0.91 -14.15 8.67
N LEU A 129 0.85 -15.46 8.40
CA LEU A 129 0.65 -15.99 7.04
C LEU A 129 -0.77 -15.77 6.53
N ASP A 130 -1.78 -15.96 7.38
CA ASP A 130 -3.18 -15.66 7.03
C ASP A 130 -3.37 -14.16 6.77
N THR A 131 -2.84 -13.32 7.65
CA THR A 131 -2.84 -11.85 7.48
C THR A 131 -2.15 -11.44 6.17
N ARG A 132 -1.01 -12.05 5.86
CA ARG A 132 -0.30 -11.84 4.58
C ARG A 132 -1.17 -12.21 3.39
N ALA A 133 -1.80 -13.39 3.40
CA ALA A 133 -2.67 -13.84 2.31
C ALA A 133 -3.84 -12.87 2.10
N ASN A 134 -4.46 -12.38 3.18
CA ASN A 134 -5.54 -11.39 3.12
C ASN A 134 -5.07 -10.06 2.51
N LEU A 135 -3.86 -9.59 2.84
CA LEU A 135 -3.28 -8.37 2.26
C LEU A 135 -2.96 -8.53 0.77
N LEU A 136 -2.43 -9.68 0.37
CA LEU A 136 -2.19 -9.99 -1.04
C LEU A 136 -3.50 -10.04 -1.83
N ALA A 137 -4.54 -10.65 -1.27
CA ALA A 137 -5.87 -10.68 -1.85
C ALA A 137 -6.49 -9.26 -1.93
N GLU A 138 -6.29 -8.42 -0.91
CA GLU A 138 -6.71 -7.02 -0.94
C GLU A 138 -6.04 -6.27 -2.10
N ALA A 139 -4.71 -6.34 -2.21
CA ALA A 139 -3.95 -5.70 -3.29
C ALA A 139 -4.44 -6.16 -4.67
N ALA A 140 -4.57 -7.47 -4.86
CA ALA A 140 -5.03 -8.08 -6.11
C ALA A 140 -6.45 -7.64 -6.47
N ASN A 141 -7.37 -7.62 -5.51
CA ASN A 141 -8.75 -7.18 -5.74
C ASN A 141 -8.83 -5.71 -6.12
N VAL A 142 -8.03 -4.85 -5.48
CA VAL A 142 -7.99 -3.42 -5.82
C VAL A 142 -7.43 -3.21 -7.23
N MET A 143 -6.29 -3.83 -7.57
CA MET A 143 -5.72 -3.72 -8.91
C MET A 143 -6.66 -4.26 -9.99
N ARG A 144 -7.34 -5.38 -9.73
CA ARG A 144 -8.33 -5.95 -10.66
C ARG A 144 -9.49 -5.00 -10.93
N ASN A 145 -9.99 -4.33 -9.89
CA ASN A 145 -11.05 -3.32 -10.03
C ASN A 145 -10.57 -2.13 -10.87
N MET A 146 -9.32 -1.69 -10.70
CA MET A 146 -8.72 -0.60 -11.47
C MET A 146 -8.55 -0.96 -12.95
N LEU A 147 -8.15 -2.19 -13.23
CA LEU A 147 -8.01 -2.73 -14.59
C LEU A 147 -9.35 -2.93 -15.32
N GLN A 148 -10.49 -2.61 -14.69
CA GLN A 148 -11.83 -2.84 -15.25
C GLN A 148 -12.04 -4.30 -15.70
N GLN A 149 -11.31 -5.27 -15.13
CA GLN A 149 -11.53 -6.67 -15.47
C GLN A 149 -12.87 -7.11 -14.86
N PRO A 150 -13.88 -7.45 -15.67
CA PRO A 150 -15.17 -7.84 -15.13
C PRO A 150 -15.02 -9.13 -14.30
N ARG A 151 -15.89 -9.30 -13.30
CA ARG A 151 -15.96 -10.55 -12.51
C ARG A 151 -16.41 -11.76 -13.38
N VAL A 152 -16.91 -11.50 -14.59
CA VAL A 152 -17.31 -12.45 -15.63
C VAL A 152 -16.96 -11.84 -16.97
N GLY A 153 -16.14 -12.50 -17.79
CA GLY A 153 -15.95 -12.14 -19.19
C GLY A 153 -17.18 -12.57 -19.98
N VAL A 154 -18.05 -11.64 -20.35
CA VAL A 154 -18.95 -11.85 -21.48
C VAL A 154 -18.20 -11.38 -22.72
N HIS A 155 -17.82 -12.33 -23.56
CA HIS A 155 -17.40 -12.09 -24.93
C HIS A 155 -18.66 -11.87 -25.76
N LEU A 156 -18.88 -10.65 -26.25
CA LEU A 156 -19.92 -10.37 -27.24
C LEU A 156 -19.32 -10.63 -28.63
N ILE A 157 -19.80 -11.70 -29.25
CA ILE A 157 -19.70 -12.02 -30.69
C ILE A 157 -20.58 -11.10 -31.52
#